data_AF-T0ZUI6-F1
#
_entry.id   AF-T0ZUI6-F1
#
_cell.length_a   1.000
_cell.length_b   1.000
_cell.length_c   1.000
_cell.angle_alpha   90.00
_cell.angle_beta   90.00
_cell.angle_gamma   90.00
#
_symmetry.space_group_name_H-M   'P 1'
#
loop_
_entity.id
_entity.type
_entity.pdbx_description
1 polymer ?
#
loop_
_entity_poly.entity_id
_entity_poly.type
_entity_poly.pdbx_seq_one_letter_code
_entity_poly.pdbx_strand_id
1 'polypeptide(L)'
;IRDRNWGAILSRAKRGVFRCMLPIGFVYDADGRVLLDPDQQVQQTIRHFFETFRRVGSAQATARAFREEGVKFPYRVHSGPRKNEIQWLELTFYRAIRTLHNPRYAGAYYYGRATARQRADGGYLRIPKPREQWISFLPNTHPGYLSQEEFERNEMLLQSNCPRQPQRSRGPAREGPALLQGLIICGLCGRLMTINYQRPSRGLVPIYTCDAEHIERGRPVCQRTNGEAIDAAVGNLLVEIVTPAAVAAAVEVQRELQVREDVANRLRRQSVDRARYETDLAHRRYLLVDPENRLVASTLEKVWNEKLQALSRVEADCEAAGASAKSEMTREQQTALQALPKGFAAL
;
A
#
# COMPACT_ATOMS: atom_id res chain seq x y z
N ILE A 1 -15.40 32.63 -25.06
CA ILE A 1 -14.48 31.55 -25.55
C ILE A 1 -14.25 30.46 -24.49
N ARG A 2 -14.05 30.79 -23.19
CA ARG A 2 -13.92 29.80 -22.10
C ARG A 2 -15.12 28.84 -21.94
N ASP A 3 -16.36 29.34 -22.05
CA ASP A 3 -17.55 28.50 -21.82
C ASP A 3 -17.86 27.51 -22.97
N ARG A 4 -17.57 27.90 -24.23
CA ARG A 4 -17.73 27.01 -25.40
C ARG A 4 -16.78 25.80 -25.35
N ASN A 5 -15.54 26.00 -24.88
CA ASN A 5 -14.59 24.89 -24.70
C ASN A 5 -15.00 23.97 -23.55
N TRP A 6 -15.64 24.50 -22.50
CA TRP A 6 -16.11 23.67 -21.40
C TRP A 6 -17.27 22.76 -21.85
N GLY A 7 -18.24 23.26 -22.60
CA GLY A 7 -19.31 22.42 -23.17
C GLY A 7 -18.77 21.26 -24.02
N ALA A 8 -17.77 21.52 -24.86
CA ALA A 8 -17.12 20.49 -25.70
C ALA A 8 -16.34 19.46 -24.87
N ILE A 9 -15.61 19.89 -23.83
CA ILE A 9 -14.90 18.98 -22.91
C ILE A 9 -15.89 18.11 -22.16
N LEU A 10 -16.98 18.67 -21.63
CA LEU A 10 -18.01 17.91 -20.91
C LEU A 10 -18.68 16.87 -21.80
N SER A 11 -19.02 17.22 -23.04
CA SER A 11 -19.58 16.29 -24.02
C SER A 11 -18.63 15.12 -24.33
N ARG A 12 -17.32 15.40 -24.46
CA ARG A 12 -16.31 14.34 -24.67
C ARG A 12 -16.08 13.50 -23.42
N ALA A 13 -16.10 14.11 -22.23
CA ALA A 13 -15.94 13.41 -20.96
C ALA A 13 -17.11 12.45 -20.70
N LYS A 14 -18.35 12.90 -20.94
CA LYS A 14 -19.57 12.06 -20.85
C LYS A 14 -19.51 10.83 -21.74
N ARG A 15 -18.87 10.94 -22.90
CA ARG A 15 -18.64 9.83 -23.84
C ARG A 15 -17.38 9.00 -23.55
N GLY A 16 -16.61 9.32 -22.51
CA GLY A 16 -15.38 8.60 -22.16
C GLY A 16 -14.16 8.89 -23.05
N VAL A 17 -14.27 9.79 -24.04
CA VAL A 17 -13.23 10.05 -25.06
C VAL A 17 -12.36 11.27 -24.76
N PHE A 18 -12.56 11.91 -23.61
CA PHE A 18 -11.71 13.01 -23.18
C PHE A 18 -10.44 12.47 -22.50
N ARG A 19 -9.27 12.82 -23.05
CA ARG A 19 -7.96 12.38 -22.53
C ARG A 19 -7.68 13.05 -21.19
N CYS A 20 -7.66 12.23 -20.13
CA CYS A 20 -7.25 12.62 -18.79
C CYS A 20 -5.81 12.19 -18.53
N MET A 21 -5.15 12.82 -17.56
CA MET A 21 -3.90 12.30 -17.02
C MET A 21 -4.13 10.88 -16.46
N LEU A 22 -3.34 9.92 -16.92
CA LEU A 22 -3.40 8.54 -16.47
C LEU A 22 -2.51 8.32 -15.24
N PRO A 23 -2.91 7.43 -14.30
CA PRO A 23 -2.00 7.00 -13.26
C PRO A 23 -0.87 6.12 -13.85
N ILE A 24 0.17 5.88 -13.06
CA ILE A 24 1.24 4.94 -13.45
C ILE A 24 0.65 3.56 -13.76
N GLY A 25 1.24 2.85 -14.72
CA GLY A 25 0.73 1.55 -15.17
C GLY A 25 -0.15 1.61 -16.40
N PHE A 26 -0.40 2.79 -16.96
CA PHE A 26 -1.18 2.96 -18.17
C PHE A 26 -0.56 3.96 -19.14
N VAL A 27 -0.81 3.76 -20.42
CA VAL A 27 -0.46 4.65 -21.51
C VAL A 27 -1.64 4.82 -22.47
N TYR A 28 -1.62 5.90 -23.26
CA TYR A 28 -2.52 6.01 -24.41
C TYR A 28 -1.83 5.44 -25.65
N ASP A 29 -2.56 4.69 -26.47
CA ASP A 29 -2.11 4.32 -27.81
C ASP A 29 -2.30 5.47 -28.82
N ALA A 30 -1.98 5.21 -30.09
CA ALA A 30 -2.16 6.17 -31.19
C ALA A 30 -3.63 6.62 -31.32
N ASP A 31 -4.57 5.70 -31.14
CA ASP A 31 -6.02 5.94 -31.22
C ASP A 31 -6.59 6.62 -29.98
N GLY A 32 -5.79 6.79 -28.92
CA GLY A 32 -6.21 7.38 -27.65
C GLY A 32 -6.97 6.44 -26.72
N ARG A 33 -6.90 5.14 -26.94
CA ARG A 33 -7.38 4.11 -26.01
C ARG A 33 -6.37 3.93 -24.88
N VAL A 34 -6.87 3.57 -23.70
CA VAL A 34 -6.03 3.32 -22.53
C VAL A 34 -5.58 1.87 -22.57
N LEU A 35 -4.27 1.64 -22.53
CA LEU A 35 -3.64 0.32 -22.45
C LEU A 35 -2.79 0.22 -21.17
N LEU A 36 -2.46 -1.00 -20.77
CA LEU A 36 -1.45 -1.23 -19.75
C LEU A 36 -0.09 -0.71 -20.23
N ASP A 37 0.73 -0.23 -19.30
CA ASP A 37 2.09 0.24 -19.59
C ASP A 37 2.90 -0.90 -20.23
N PRO A 38 3.57 -0.70 -21.38
CA PRO A 38 4.36 -1.75 -22.00
C PRO A 38 5.57 -2.18 -21.16
N ASP A 39 6.02 -1.35 -20.22
CA ASP A 39 7.09 -1.70 -19.28
C ASP A 39 6.62 -2.82 -18.33
N GLN A 40 7.16 -4.03 -18.53
CA GLN A 40 6.81 -5.20 -17.72
C GLN A 40 7.15 -5.01 -16.24
N GLN A 41 8.22 -4.28 -15.91
CA GLN A 41 8.59 -4.01 -14.53
C GLN A 41 7.51 -3.16 -13.86
N VAL A 42 7.02 -2.12 -14.53
CA VAL A 42 5.91 -1.29 -14.04
C VAL A 42 4.67 -2.15 -13.80
N GLN A 43 4.33 -3.00 -14.77
CA GLN A 43 3.20 -3.91 -14.67
C GLN A 43 3.29 -4.87 -13.47
N GLN A 44 4.46 -5.47 -13.26
CA GLN A 44 4.70 -6.42 -12.18
C GLN A 44 4.69 -5.73 -10.82
N THR A 45 5.30 -4.54 -10.69
CA THR A 45 5.27 -3.78 -9.44
C THR A 45 3.87 -3.33 -9.04
N ILE A 46 3.01 -2.97 -9.99
CA ILE A 46 1.62 -2.58 -9.70
C ILE A 46 0.78 -3.80 -9.27
N ARG A 47 0.99 -4.96 -9.90
CA ARG A 47 0.35 -6.21 -9.45
C ARG A 47 0.79 -6.59 -8.04
N HIS A 48 2.09 -6.55 -7.78
CA HIS A 48 2.66 -6.77 -6.45
C HIS A 48 2.10 -5.80 -5.40
N PHE A 49 1.87 -4.54 -5.77
CA PHE A 49 1.24 -3.55 -4.90
C PHE A 49 -0.18 -3.96 -4.47
N PHE A 50 -1.03 -4.34 -5.43
CA PHE A 50 -2.40 -4.73 -5.12
C PHE A 50 -2.49 -6.08 -4.40
N GLU A 51 -1.62 -7.02 -4.74
CA GLU A 51 -1.49 -8.29 -4.02
C GLU A 51 -1.04 -8.07 -2.57
N THR A 52 -0.05 -7.21 -2.36
CA THR A 52 0.40 -6.82 -1.02
C THR A 52 -0.74 -6.17 -0.23
N PHE A 53 -1.48 -5.23 -0.83
CA PHE A 53 -2.62 -4.60 -0.17
C PHE A 53 -3.72 -5.62 0.17
N ARG A 54 -4.05 -6.54 -0.76
CA ARG A 54 -5.03 -7.61 -0.52
C ARG A 54 -4.66 -8.45 0.70
N ARG A 55 -3.36 -8.69 0.90
CA ARG A 55 -2.82 -9.43 2.05
C ARG A 55 -2.89 -8.63 3.36
N VAL A 56 -2.38 -7.40 3.38
CA VAL A 56 -2.21 -6.64 4.64
C VAL A 56 -3.43 -5.80 5.02
N GLY A 57 -4.34 -5.54 4.08
CA GLY A 57 -5.57 -4.78 4.28
C GLY A 57 -5.36 -3.29 4.61
N SER A 58 -4.13 -2.79 4.70
CA SER A 58 -3.81 -1.40 5.09
C SER A 58 -2.83 -0.74 4.14
N ALA A 59 -3.12 0.49 3.72
CA ALA A 59 -2.26 1.27 2.85
C ALA A 59 -0.91 1.61 3.50
N GLN A 60 -0.89 1.84 4.82
CA GLN A 60 0.35 2.09 5.56
C GLN A 60 1.19 0.82 5.69
N ALA A 61 0.54 -0.32 6.00
CA ALA A 61 1.23 -1.60 6.02
C ALA A 61 1.77 -1.99 4.64
N THR A 62 1.07 -1.63 3.56
CA THR A 62 1.53 -1.85 2.18
C THR A 62 2.79 -1.05 1.88
N ALA A 63 2.81 0.24 2.24
CA ALA A 63 4.00 1.08 2.09
C ALA A 63 5.20 0.55 2.91
N ARG A 64 4.93 0.09 4.13
CA ARG A 64 5.95 -0.52 5.00
C ARG A 64 6.52 -1.81 4.39
N ALA A 65 5.66 -2.71 3.89
CA ALA A 65 6.09 -3.96 3.25
C ALA A 65 7.01 -3.69 2.05
N PHE A 66 6.66 -2.74 1.18
CA PHE A 66 7.53 -2.35 0.05
C PHE A 66 8.91 -1.87 0.50
N ARG A 67 8.97 -1.12 1.60
CA ARG A 67 10.22 -0.64 2.18
C ARG A 67 11.05 -1.78 2.76
N GLU A 68 10.42 -2.68 3.52
CA GLU A 68 11.06 -3.87 4.10
C GLU A 68 11.60 -4.82 3.02
N GLU A 69 10.85 -4.99 1.93
CA GLU A 69 11.24 -5.81 0.77
C GLU A 69 12.29 -5.12 -0.13
N GLY A 70 12.60 -3.84 0.10
CA GLY A 70 13.53 -3.05 -0.72
C GLY A 70 13.01 -2.74 -2.13
N VAL A 71 11.70 -2.87 -2.37
CA VAL A 71 11.08 -2.66 -3.69
C VAL A 71 10.69 -1.19 -3.87
N LYS A 72 11.22 -0.54 -4.91
CA LYS A 72 10.82 0.83 -5.28
C LYS A 72 9.52 0.82 -6.10
N PHE A 73 8.75 1.89 -6.04
CA PHE A 73 7.48 2.06 -6.76
C PHE A 73 7.60 3.05 -7.93
N PRO A 74 7.05 2.73 -9.12
CA PRO A 74 7.22 3.56 -10.32
C PRO A 74 6.36 4.82 -10.28
N TYR A 75 6.91 5.92 -10.76
CA TYR A 75 6.31 7.26 -10.82
C TYR A 75 6.51 7.85 -12.20
N ARG A 76 5.44 8.17 -12.92
CA ARG A 76 5.56 8.93 -14.16
C ARG A 76 5.61 10.42 -13.85
N VAL A 77 6.64 11.11 -14.34
CA VAL A 77 6.78 12.56 -14.23
C VAL A 77 5.83 13.23 -15.22
N HIS A 78 5.02 14.18 -14.77
CA HIS A 78 3.96 14.78 -15.60
C HIS A 78 4.28 16.19 -16.10
N SER A 79 5.28 16.85 -15.54
CA SER A 79 5.66 18.24 -15.83
C SER A 79 7.17 18.43 -15.76
N GLY A 80 7.65 19.54 -16.33
CA GLY A 80 9.07 19.89 -16.35
C GLY A 80 9.88 19.18 -17.45
N PRO A 81 11.21 19.30 -17.42
CA PRO A 81 12.10 18.82 -18.47
C PRO A 81 12.14 17.29 -18.59
N ARG A 82 11.80 16.57 -17.51
CA ARG A 82 11.77 15.10 -17.44
C ARG A 82 10.36 14.52 -17.68
N LYS A 83 9.48 15.26 -18.36
CA LYS A 83 8.10 14.83 -18.60
C LYS A 83 8.06 13.45 -19.28
N ASN A 84 7.15 12.61 -18.80
CA ASN A 84 6.92 11.21 -19.18
C ASN A 84 7.98 10.20 -18.73
N GLU A 85 9.09 10.64 -18.12
CA GLU A 85 10.08 9.74 -17.52
C GLU A 85 9.48 8.97 -16.34
N ILE A 86 9.86 7.69 -16.20
CA ILE A 86 9.47 6.86 -15.05
C ILE A 86 10.61 6.88 -14.03
N GLN A 87 10.31 7.39 -12.84
CA GLN A 87 11.19 7.38 -11.68
C GLN A 87 10.79 6.28 -10.71
N TRP A 88 11.79 5.62 -10.12
CA TRP A 88 11.60 4.56 -9.13
C TRP A 88 11.93 5.12 -7.75
N LEU A 89 10.91 5.30 -6.92
CA LEU A 89 11.01 5.97 -5.62
C LEU A 89 10.39 5.09 -4.54
N GLU A 90 10.73 5.34 -3.27
CA GLU A 90 10.07 4.69 -2.15
C GLU A 90 8.54 4.91 -2.19
N LEU A 91 7.79 3.86 -1.86
CA LEU A 91 6.34 3.92 -1.79
C LEU A 91 5.90 4.67 -0.53
N THR A 92 5.36 5.86 -0.70
CA THR A 92 4.80 6.64 0.42
C THR A 92 3.33 6.28 0.69
N PHE A 93 2.90 6.44 1.94
CA PHE A 93 1.50 6.23 2.34
C PHE A 93 0.50 7.01 1.47
N TYR A 94 0.76 8.30 1.23
CA TYR A 94 -0.10 9.15 0.40
C TYR A 94 -0.28 8.58 -1.02
N ARG A 95 0.80 8.03 -1.57
CA ARG A 95 0.81 7.48 -2.92
C ARG A 95 0.13 6.11 -2.97
N ALA A 96 0.27 5.28 -1.94
CA ALA A 96 -0.51 4.07 -1.77
C ALA A 96 -2.01 4.37 -1.73
N ILE A 97 -2.45 5.29 -0.87
CA ILE A 97 -3.87 5.72 -0.77
C ILE A 97 -4.41 6.26 -2.10
N ARG A 98 -3.64 7.12 -2.79
CA ARG A 98 -4.05 7.62 -4.11
C ARG A 98 -4.17 6.54 -5.17
N THR A 99 -3.33 5.52 -5.10
CA THR A 99 -3.34 4.39 -6.02
C THR A 99 -4.56 3.53 -5.77
N LEU A 100 -4.82 3.19 -4.50
CA LEU A 100 -5.95 2.36 -4.10
C LEU A 100 -7.31 3.02 -4.41
N HIS A 101 -7.45 4.32 -4.17
CA HIS A 101 -8.70 5.05 -4.48
C HIS A 101 -8.85 5.44 -5.96
N ASN A 102 -8.07 4.88 -6.87
CA ASN A 102 -8.15 5.23 -8.29
C ASN A 102 -8.86 4.13 -9.08
N PRO A 103 -10.12 4.35 -9.50
CA PRO A 103 -10.91 3.33 -10.19
C PRO A 103 -10.39 3.03 -11.60
N ARG A 104 -9.41 3.78 -12.13
CA ARG A 104 -8.73 3.41 -13.38
C ARG A 104 -7.99 2.08 -13.27
N TYR A 105 -7.52 1.70 -12.08
CA TYR A 105 -6.93 0.38 -11.88
C TYR A 105 -7.95 -0.75 -12.00
N ALA A 106 -9.25 -0.46 -11.88
CA ALA A 106 -10.36 -1.37 -12.12
C ALA A 106 -10.92 -1.29 -13.55
N GLY A 107 -10.21 -0.62 -14.47
CA GLY A 107 -10.68 -0.46 -15.85
C GLY A 107 -11.76 0.62 -16.04
N ALA A 108 -12.03 1.47 -15.04
CA ALA A 108 -13.06 2.49 -15.13
C ALA A 108 -12.53 3.83 -15.64
N TYR A 109 -13.23 4.41 -16.61
CA TYR A 109 -13.08 5.82 -16.96
C TYR A 109 -13.86 6.68 -15.98
N TYR A 110 -13.27 7.80 -15.55
CA TYR A 110 -14.00 8.80 -14.77
C TYR A 110 -13.55 10.22 -15.08
N TYR A 111 -14.48 11.16 -14.86
CA TYR A 111 -14.25 12.59 -14.97
C TYR A 111 -15.06 13.37 -13.92
N GLY A 112 -14.51 14.48 -13.42
CA GLY A 112 -15.21 15.37 -12.48
C GLY A 112 -15.19 14.94 -11.00
N ARG A 113 -14.23 14.11 -10.58
CA ARG A 113 -14.08 13.63 -9.18
C ARG A 113 -13.95 14.74 -8.12
N ALA A 114 -13.60 15.95 -8.51
CA ALA A 114 -13.46 17.08 -7.59
C ALA A 114 -13.85 18.39 -8.27
N THR A 115 -14.33 19.35 -7.49
CA THR A 115 -14.52 20.74 -7.92
C THR A 115 -13.43 21.61 -7.30
N ALA A 116 -12.95 22.59 -8.06
CA ALA A 116 -12.12 23.66 -7.53
C ALA A 116 -13.03 24.79 -7.03
N ARG A 117 -12.88 25.19 -5.76
CA ARG A 117 -13.51 26.37 -5.18
C ARG A 117 -12.43 27.42 -4.95
N GLN A 118 -12.62 28.62 -5.49
CA GLN A 118 -11.72 29.72 -5.23
C GLN A 118 -11.84 30.16 -3.77
N ARG A 119 -10.69 30.34 -3.12
CA ARG A 119 -10.57 30.87 -1.76
C ARG A 119 -10.47 32.40 -1.83
N ALA A 120 -10.74 33.05 -0.70
CA ALA A 120 -10.68 34.50 -0.58
C ALA A 120 -9.27 35.07 -0.82
N ASP A 121 -8.22 34.26 -0.60
CA ASP A 121 -6.80 34.58 -0.86
C ASP A 121 -6.39 34.45 -2.34
N GLY A 122 -7.33 34.15 -3.24
CA GLY A 122 -7.06 33.90 -4.66
C GLY A 122 -6.57 32.48 -4.98
N GLY A 123 -6.34 31.64 -3.97
CA GLY A 123 -6.00 30.23 -4.15
C GLY A 123 -7.20 29.37 -4.56
N TYR A 124 -6.97 28.13 -4.98
CA TYR A 124 -8.04 27.16 -5.29
C TYR A 124 -7.99 25.98 -4.33
N LEU A 125 -9.11 25.70 -3.68
CA LEU A 125 -9.31 24.49 -2.90
C LEU A 125 -9.97 23.42 -3.76
N ARG A 126 -9.32 22.25 -3.86
CA ARG A 126 -9.90 21.08 -4.51
C ARG A 126 -10.77 20.31 -3.51
N ILE A 127 -12.08 20.30 -3.76
CA ILE A 127 -13.07 19.62 -2.92
C ILE A 127 -13.48 18.32 -3.62
N PRO A 128 -13.24 17.13 -3.02
CA PRO A 128 -13.67 15.86 -3.59
C PRO A 128 -15.20 15.76 -3.59
N LYS A 129 -15.75 15.12 -4.62
CA LYS A 129 -17.18 14.85 -4.75
C LYS A 129 -17.51 13.38 -4.50
N PRO A 130 -18.69 13.08 -3.93
CA PRO A 130 -19.20 11.72 -3.90
C PRO A 130 -19.38 11.20 -5.33
N ARG A 131 -19.32 9.87 -5.51
CA ARG A 131 -19.25 9.22 -6.82
C ARG A 131 -20.44 9.56 -7.72
N GLU A 132 -21.61 9.74 -7.11
CA GLU A 132 -22.90 10.03 -7.75
C GLU A 132 -22.90 11.43 -8.39
N GLN A 133 -22.03 12.32 -7.93
CA GLN A 133 -21.88 13.68 -8.47
C GLN A 133 -20.72 13.81 -9.47
N TRP A 134 -20.09 12.69 -9.84
CA TRP A 134 -19.08 12.70 -10.89
C TRP A 134 -19.76 12.93 -12.24
N ILE A 135 -19.08 13.68 -13.12
CA ILE A 135 -19.64 14.03 -14.43
C ILE A 135 -19.75 12.77 -15.31
N SER A 136 -18.83 11.83 -15.12
CA SER A 136 -18.80 10.57 -15.86
C SER A 136 -18.11 9.52 -15.01
N PHE A 137 -18.69 8.33 -14.96
CA PHE A 137 -18.10 7.12 -14.43
C PHE A 137 -18.56 5.97 -15.33
N LEU A 138 -17.64 5.42 -16.10
CA LEU A 138 -17.89 4.35 -17.06
C LEU A 138 -17.00 3.17 -16.67
N PRO A 139 -17.54 2.10 -16.07
CA PRO A 139 -16.76 0.91 -15.74
C PRO A 139 -16.35 0.17 -17.03
N ASN A 140 -15.35 -0.71 -16.92
CA ASN A 140 -14.92 -1.63 -18.00
C ASN A 140 -14.62 -0.94 -19.34
N THR A 141 -14.06 0.27 -19.32
CA THR A 141 -13.69 1.02 -20.53
C THR A 141 -12.31 0.61 -21.07
N HIS A 142 -11.43 0.10 -20.22
CA HIS A 142 -10.07 -0.31 -20.58
C HIS A 142 -9.59 -1.46 -19.68
N PRO A 143 -8.52 -2.19 -20.05
CA PRO A 143 -7.97 -3.26 -19.20
C PRO A 143 -7.52 -2.71 -17.84
N GLY A 144 -7.97 -3.33 -16.74
CA GLY A 144 -7.57 -2.99 -15.38
C GLY A 144 -6.48 -3.92 -14.83
N TYR A 145 -5.84 -3.51 -13.74
CA TYR A 145 -5.04 -4.38 -12.87
C TYR A 145 -5.90 -5.14 -11.85
N LEU A 146 -7.12 -4.66 -11.63
CA LEU A 146 -8.12 -5.21 -10.72
C LEU A 146 -9.42 -5.47 -11.49
N SER A 147 -10.22 -6.41 -11.00
CA SER A 147 -11.64 -6.44 -11.33
C SER A 147 -12.41 -5.31 -10.62
N GLN A 148 -13.61 -5.02 -11.10
CA GLN A 148 -14.50 -4.04 -10.46
C GLN A 148 -14.85 -4.46 -9.01
N GLU A 149 -15.09 -5.75 -8.79
CA GLU A 149 -15.39 -6.32 -7.48
C GLU A 149 -14.20 -6.22 -6.51
N GLU A 150 -12.98 -6.46 -7.00
CA GLU A 150 -11.76 -6.28 -6.20
C GLU A 150 -11.59 -4.83 -5.75
N PHE A 151 -11.84 -3.89 -6.66
CA PHE A 151 -11.76 -2.47 -6.34
C PHE A 151 -12.79 -2.05 -5.29
N GLU A 152 -14.03 -2.54 -5.40
CA GLU A 152 -15.08 -2.25 -4.42
C GLU A 152 -14.77 -2.85 -3.05
N ARG A 153 -14.22 -4.07 -3.00
CA ARG A 153 -13.71 -4.64 -1.75
C ARG A 153 -12.60 -3.81 -1.13
N ASN A 154 -11.67 -3.32 -1.94
CA ASN A 154 -10.59 -2.45 -1.47
C ASN A 154 -11.13 -1.12 -0.91
N GLU A 155 -12.12 -0.51 -1.57
CA GLU A 155 -12.78 0.70 -1.07
C GLU A 155 -13.49 0.46 0.26
N MET A 156 -14.21 -0.65 0.43
CA MET A 156 -14.85 -1.01 1.71
C MET A 156 -13.82 -1.18 2.83
N LEU A 157 -12.71 -1.88 2.57
CA LEU A 157 -11.63 -2.04 3.55
C LEU A 157 -10.98 -0.70 3.92
N LEU A 158 -10.77 0.18 2.95
CA LEU A 158 -10.24 1.51 3.21
C LEU A 158 -11.20 2.37 4.03
N GLN A 159 -12.50 2.25 3.79
CA GLN A 159 -13.52 2.93 4.58
C GLN A 159 -13.57 2.40 6.01
N SER A 160 -13.51 1.07 6.21
CA SER A 160 -13.49 0.48 7.55
C SER A 160 -12.22 0.83 8.33
N ASN A 161 -11.11 1.07 7.64
CA ASN A 161 -9.85 1.51 8.23
C ASN A 161 -9.79 3.02 8.49
N CYS A 162 -10.73 3.81 7.96
CA CYS A 162 -10.73 5.25 8.15
C CYS A 162 -11.10 5.57 9.60
N PRO A 163 -10.26 6.31 10.36
CA PRO A 163 -10.51 6.61 11.77
C PRO A 163 -11.63 7.66 12.00
N ARG A 164 -12.58 7.80 11.08
CA ARG A 164 -13.65 8.83 11.13
C ARG A 164 -15.03 8.25 10.85
N GLN A 165 -15.56 7.59 11.87
CA GLN A 165 -16.95 7.81 12.30
C GLN A 165 -16.90 8.31 13.75
N PRO A 166 -17.84 9.18 14.19
CA PRO A 166 -17.93 9.63 15.59
C PRO A 166 -18.10 8.48 16.59
N GLN A 167 -18.38 7.27 16.11
CA GLN A 167 -18.28 6.03 16.87
C GLN A 167 -16.95 5.34 16.58
N ARG A 168 -15.91 5.90 17.20
CA ARG A 168 -14.69 5.26 17.74
C ARG A 168 -14.16 4.05 16.95
N SER A 169 -13.26 4.30 16.01
CA SER A 169 -12.45 3.28 15.32
C SER A 169 -11.34 2.72 16.20
N ARG A 170 -11.00 1.44 15.97
CA ARG A 170 -9.92 0.66 16.59
C ARG A 170 -8.59 1.43 16.53
N GLY A 171 -8.10 1.88 17.70
CA GLY A 171 -6.74 2.41 17.81
C GLY A 171 -5.70 1.29 17.68
N PRO A 172 -4.44 1.59 17.28
CA PRO A 172 -3.38 0.60 17.28
C PRO A 172 -3.18 0.02 18.69
N ALA A 173 -2.85 -1.27 18.76
CA ALA A 173 -2.43 -1.90 20.01
C ALA A 173 -1.26 -1.10 20.60
N ARG A 174 -1.38 -0.73 21.89
CA ARG A 174 -0.31 -0.09 22.66
C ARG A 174 0.40 -1.18 23.47
N GLU A 175 1.55 -0.88 24.03
CA GLU A 175 2.29 -1.83 24.87
C GLU A 175 1.44 -2.31 26.07
N GLY A 176 1.52 -3.61 26.38
CA GLY A 176 0.94 -4.25 27.56
C GLY A 176 0.29 -5.62 27.29
N PRO A 177 -0.10 -6.36 28.35
CA PRO A 177 -0.55 -7.76 28.25
C PRO A 177 -2.01 -7.95 27.79
N ALA A 178 -2.75 -6.88 27.47
CA ALA A 178 -4.17 -6.98 27.14
C ALA A 178 -4.39 -7.60 25.74
N LEU A 179 -4.97 -8.80 25.68
CA LEU A 179 -5.20 -9.51 24.42
C LEU A 179 -6.29 -8.83 23.56
N LEU A 180 -7.31 -8.26 24.20
CA LEU A 180 -8.50 -7.71 23.53
C LEU A 180 -8.46 -6.19 23.37
N GLN A 181 -7.26 -5.60 23.34
CA GLN A 181 -7.10 -4.16 23.13
C GLN A 181 -7.73 -3.69 21.82
N GLY A 182 -8.72 -2.80 21.94
CA GLY A 182 -9.44 -2.25 20.79
C GLY A 182 -10.40 -3.23 20.12
N LEU A 183 -10.59 -4.42 20.70
CA LEU A 183 -11.52 -5.45 20.22
C LEU A 183 -12.73 -5.60 21.13
N ILE A 184 -12.53 -5.49 22.45
CA ILE A 184 -13.58 -5.74 23.43
C ILE A 184 -14.67 -4.66 23.40
N ILE A 185 -15.92 -5.10 23.43
CA ILE A 185 -17.12 -4.26 23.51
C ILE A 185 -17.89 -4.55 24.80
N CYS A 186 -18.58 -3.55 25.33
CA CYS A 186 -19.43 -3.69 26.50
C CYS A 186 -20.72 -4.45 26.14
N GLY A 187 -21.01 -5.53 26.86
CA GLY A 187 -22.23 -6.32 26.65
C GLY A 187 -23.53 -5.60 27.01
N LEU A 188 -23.47 -4.49 27.76
CA LEU A 188 -24.66 -3.71 28.16
C LEU A 188 -25.01 -2.61 27.18
N CYS A 189 -24.01 -1.85 26.70
CA CYS A 189 -24.25 -0.68 25.84
C CYS A 189 -23.66 -0.78 24.43
N GLY A 190 -22.96 -1.87 24.10
CA GLY A 190 -22.38 -2.13 22.78
C GLY A 190 -21.17 -1.25 22.42
N ARG A 191 -20.69 -0.39 23.35
CA ARG A 191 -19.54 0.49 23.10
C ARG A 191 -18.22 -0.21 23.35
N LEU A 192 -17.18 0.17 22.60
CA LEU A 192 -15.81 -0.29 22.86
C LEU A 192 -15.37 0.07 24.28
N MET A 193 -14.73 -0.89 24.96
CA MET A 193 -14.17 -0.68 26.30
C MET A 193 -12.74 -0.15 26.20
N THR A 194 -12.38 0.71 27.15
CA THR A 194 -11.01 1.19 27.35
C THR A 194 -10.25 0.21 28.24
N ILE A 195 -8.91 0.26 28.18
CA ILE A 195 -8.04 -0.56 29.03
C ILE A 195 -7.39 0.33 30.07
N ASN A 196 -7.44 -0.12 31.31
CA ASN A 196 -6.62 0.37 32.39
C ASN A 196 -5.76 -0.77 32.92
N TYR A 197 -4.52 -0.49 33.28
CA TYR A 197 -3.65 -1.49 33.89
C TYR A 197 -3.61 -1.30 35.40
N GLN A 198 -3.84 -2.38 36.15
CA GLN A 198 -3.52 -2.44 37.57
C GLN A 198 -2.16 -3.12 37.75
N ARG A 199 -1.43 -2.70 38.79
CA ARG A 199 -0.15 -3.32 39.20
C ARG A 199 -0.28 -3.99 40.57
N PRO A 200 -0.92 -5.17 40.69
CA PRO A 200 -0.73 -6.03 41.84
C PRO A 200 0.75 -6.47 42.00
N SER A 201 1.11 -6.99 43.17
CA SER A 201 2.44 -7.56 43.44
C SER A 201 2.87 -8.68 42.47
N ARG A 202 1.93 -9.27 41.72
CA ARG A 202 2.13 -10.37 40.78
C ARG A 202 2.31 -9.95 39.31
N GLY A 203 2.19 -8.66 38.97
CA GLY A 203 2.40 -8.20 37.59
C GLY A 203 1.39 -7.16 37.11
N LEU A 204 1.38 -6.89 35.80
CA LEU A 204 0.47 -5.94 35.16
C LEU A 204 -0.82 -6.69 34.76
N VAL A 205 -1.97 -6.26 35.26
CA VAL A 205 -3.28 -6.90 34.96
C VAL A 205 -4.16 -5.93 34.18
N PRO A 206 -4.69 -6.33 33.01
CA PRO A 206 -5.60 -5.49 32.24
C PRO A 206 -7.00 -5.47 32.87
N ILE A 207 -7.59 -4.29 32.95
CA ILE A 207 -8.99 -4.09 33.29
C ILE A 207 -9.67 -3.39 32.12
N TYR A 208 -10.64 -4.09 31.55
CA TYR A 208 -11.52 -3.54 30.53
C TYR A 208 -12.61 -2.72 31.21
N THR A 209 -12.75 -1.46 30.83
CA THR A 209 -13.69 -0.51 31.44
C THR A 209 -14.54 0.16 30.38
N CYS A 210 -15.85 0.18 30.58
CA CYS A 210 -16.77 0.95 29.74
C CYS A 210 -17.09 2.29 30.43
N ASP A 211 -16.25 3.29 30.18
CA ASP A 211 -16.31 4.64 30.76
C ASP A 211 -16.74 5.72 29.76
N ALA A 212 -17.18 5.35 28.55
CA ALA A 212 -17.50 6.32 27.51
C ALA A 212 -18.52 7.39 27.94
N GLU A 213 -19.66 6.98 28.51
CA GLU A 213 -20.68 7.89 29.05
C GLU A 213 -20.23 8.62 30.32
N HIS A 214 -19.33 8.01 31.09
CA HIS A 214 -18.76 8.64 32.28
C HIS A 214 -17.87 9.83 31.89
N ILE A 215 -17.01 9.65 30.88
CA ILE A 215 -16.12 10.69 30.37
C ILE A 215 -16.92 11.78 29.63
N GLU A 216 -17.89 11.40 28.80
CA GLU A 216 -18.61 12.36 27.95
C GLU A 216 -19.68 13.15 28.73
N ARG A 217 -20.31 12.53 29.74
CA ARG A 217 -21.53 13.07 30.36
C ARG A 217 -21.58 12.95 31.88
N GLY A 218 -20.49 12.54 32.54
CA GLY A 218 -20.43 12.42 34.00
C GLY A 218 -21.32 11.33 34.60
N ARG A 219 -21.80 10.38 33.81
CA ARG A 219 -22.63 9.25 34.29
C ARG A 219 -21.80 8.21 35.06
N PRO A 220 -22.42 7.30 35.83
CA PRO A 220 -21.70 6.15 36.39
C PRO A 220 -21.05 5.30 35.29
N VAL A 221 -19.93 4.66 35.62
CA VAL A 221 -19.25 3.70 34.72
C VAL A 221 -20.20 2.55 34.41
N CYS A 222 -20.34 2.21 33.13
CA CYS A 222 -21.34 1.22 32.69
C CYS A 222 -20.97 -0.20 33.13
N GLN A 223 -19.70 -0.58 32.97
CA GLN A 223 -19.18 -1.88 33.38
C GLN A 223 -17.66 -1.83 33.54
N ARG A 224 -17.11 -2.62 34.46
CA ARG A 224 -15.68 -2.92 34.57
C ARG A 224 -15.52 -4.43 34.69
N THR A 225 -14.56 -4.98 33.97
CA THR A 225 -14.29 -6.43 33.97
C THR A 225 -12.79 -6.68 34.04
N ASN A 226 -12.38 -7.66 34.86
CA ASN A 226 -11.00 -8.12 34.91
C ASN A 226 -10.67 -8.83 33.60
N GLY A 227 -9.62 -8.37 32.92
CA GLY A 227 -9.21 -8.88 31.62
C GLY A 227 -8.46 -10.20 31.70
N GLU A 228 -7.87 -10.56 32.84
CA GLU A 228 -7.04 -11.78 32.97
C GLU A 228 -7.80 -13.06 32.61
N ALA A 229 -9.00 -13.25 33.19
CA ALA A 229 -9.81 -14.44 32.92
C ALA A 229 -10.37 -14.46 31.50
N ILE A 230 -10.71 -13.28 30.95
CA ILE A 230 -11.23 -13.16 29.59
C ILE A 230 -10.13 -13.45 28.57
N ASP A 231 -8.96 -12.83 28.75
CA ASP A 231 -7.81 -13.00 27.88
C ASP A 231 -7.31 -14.46 27.94
N ALA A 232 -7.34 -15.09 29.11
CA ALA A 232 -7.02 -16.52 29.25
C ALA A 232 -8.03 -17.41 28.52
N ALA A 233 -9.33 -17.15 28.66
CA ALA A 233 -10.37 -17.93 27.98
C ALA A 233 -10.27 -17.79 26.45
N VAL A 234 -10.05 -16.57 25.95
CA VAL A 234 -9.83 -16.32 24.52
C VAL A 234 -8.49 -16.93 24.06
N GLY A 235 -7.45 -16.86 24.88
CA GLY A 235 -6.17 -17.50 24.64
C GLY A 235 -6.30 -19.02 24.50
N ASN A 236 -7.04 -19.68 25.39
CA ASN A 236 -7.29 -21.11 25.32
C ASN A 236 -8.08 -21.49 24.05
N LEU A 237 -9.11 -20.73 23.70
CA LEU A 237 -9.83 -20.93 22.44
C LEU A 237 -8.90 -20.76 21.22
N LEU A 238 -7.99 -19.79 21.24
CA LEU A 238 -6.98 -19.63 20.20
C LEU A 238 -6.06 -20.85 20.11
N VAL A 239 -5.62 -21.40 21.26
CA VAL A 239 -4.77 -22.60 21.31
C VAL A 239 -5.53 -23.84 20.83
N GLU A 240 -6.79 -24.01 21.20
CA GLU A 240 -7.66 -25.10 20.70
C GLU A 240 -7.88 -25.03 19.18
N ILE A 241 -7.89 -23.82 18.61
CA ILE A 241 -7.95 -23.60 17.15
C ILE A 241 -6.62 -23.96 16.47
N VAL A 242 -5.49 -23.95 17.19
CA VAL A 242 -4.17 -24.38 16.68
C VAL A 242 -4.10 -25.91 16.61
N THR A 243 -4.87 -26.47 15.68
CA THR A 243 -4.88 -27.88 15.32
C THR A 243 -3.69 -28.22 14.40
N PRO A 244 -3.39 -29.51 14.15
CA PRO A 244 -2.46 -29.92 13.09
C PRO A 244 -2.81 -29.32 11.71
N ALA A 245 -4.09 -29.01 11.46
CA ALA A 245 -4.52 -28.27 10.26
C ALA A 245 -4.07 -26.79 10.28
N ALA A 246 -4.02 -26.14 11.45
CA ALA A 246 -3.46 -24.80 11.61
C ALA A 246 -1.93 -24.79 11.43
N VAL A 247 -1.23 -25.86 11.82
CA VAL A 247 0.21 -26.03 11.58
C VAL A 247 0.49 -26.33 10.09
N ALA A 248 -0.33 -27.17 9.45
CA ALA A 248 -0.25 -27.37 8.00
C ALA A 248 -0.53 -26.06 7.24
N ALA A 249 -1.50 -25.26 7.70
CA ALA A 249 -1.75 -23.92 7.18
C ALA A 249 -0.55 -22.98 7.42
N ALA A 250 0.12 -23.05 8.57
CA ALA A 250 1.33 -22.27 8.84
C ALA A 250 2.51 -22.66 7.92
N VAL A 251 2.65 -23.95 7.59
CA VAL A 251 3.65 -24.42 6.59
C VAL A 251 3.29 -23.92 5.18
N GLU A 252 2.01 -23.88 4.82
CA GLU A 252 1.58 -23.31 3.55
C GLU A 252 1.81 -21.78 3.50
N VAL A 253 1.56 -21.07 4.61
CA VAL A 253 1.94 -19.66 4.76
C VAL A 253 3.44 -19.45 4.56
N GLN A 254 4.29 -20.40 5.00
CA GLN A 254 5.72 -20.34 4.76
C GLN A 254 6.09 -20.48 3.27
N ARG A 255 5.42 -21.37 2.52
CA ARG A 255 5.61 -21.45 1.06
C ARG A 255 5.18 -20.16 0.39
N GLU A 256 4.07 -19.58 0.83
CA GLU A 256 3.61 -18.28 0.34
C GLU A 256 4.64 -17.17 0.65
N LEU A 257 5.29 -17.20 1.82
CA LEU A 257 6.39 -16.29 2.16
C LEU A 257 7.58 -16.42 1.22
N GLN A 258 7.97 -17.64 0.85
CA GLN A 258 9.05 -17.87 -0.12
C GLN A 258 8.69 -17.34 -1.51
N VAL A 259 7.46 -17.58 -1.98
CA VAL A 259 6.98 -17.05 -3.27
C VAL A 259 6.97 -15.51 -3.26
N ARG A 260 6.60 -14.88 -2.14
CA ARG A 260 6.64 -13.41 -1.97
C ARG A 260 8.06 -12.89 -2.04
N GLU A 261 9.00 -13.57 -1.37
CA GLU A 261 10.41 -13.21 -1.43
C GLU A 261 10.97 -13.32 -2.85
N ASP A 262 10.60 -14.37 -3.59
CA ASP A 262 10.98 -14.55 -4.98
C ASP A 262 10.45 -13.44 -5.89
N VAL A 263 9.20 -13.00 -5.70
CA VAL A 263 8.64 -11.85 -6.43
C VAL A 263 9.44 -10.58 -6.11
N ALA A 264 9.69 -10.29 -4.84
CA ALA A 264 10.48 -9.13 -4.42
C ALA A 264 11.93 -9.19 -4.95
N ASN A 265 12.56 -10.36 -4.90
CA ASN A 265 13.90 -10.62 -5.45
C ASN A 265 13.94 -10.38 -6.97
N ARG A 266 12.92 -10.86 -7.72
CA ARG A 266 12.80 -10.60 -9.17
C ARG A 266 12.68 -9.10 -9.47
N LEU A 267 11.82 -8.38 -8.75
CA LEU A 267 11.65 -6.93 -8.94
C LEU A 267 12.93 -6.13 -8.63
N ARG A 268 13.67 -6.55 -7.59
CA ARG A 268 14.99 -5.97 -7.27
C ARG A 268 16.00 -6.22 -8.38
N ARG A 269 16.11 -7.46 -8.89
CA ARG A 269 17.01 -7.80 -10.02
C ARG A 269 16.68 -7.01 -11.28
N GLN A 270 15.40 -6.90 -11.64
CA GLN A 270 14.98 -6.07 -12.78
C GLN A 270 15.37 -4.59 -12.61
N SER A 271 15.38 -4.08 -11.37
CA SER A 271 15.83 -2.71 -11.10
C SER A 271 17.32 -2.54 -11.37
N VAL A 272 18.14 -3.55 -11.02
CA VAL A 272 19.57 -3.58 -11.35
C VAL A 272 19.76 -3.66 -12.86
N ASP A 273 19.08 -4.58 -13.55
CA ASP A 273 19.20 -4.76 -15.01
C ASP A 273 18.85 -3.48 -15.77
N ARG A 274 17.78 -2.79 -15.33
CA ARG A 274 17.40 -1.48 -15.87
C ARG A 274 18.49 -0.44 -15.64
N ALA A 275 19.03 -0.33 -14.43
CA ALA A 275 20.07 0.64 -14.12
C ALA A 275 21.36 0.39 -14.93
N ARG A 276 21.70 -0.89 -15.17
CA ARG A 276 22.81 -1.29 -16.06
C ARG A 276 22.56 -0.84 -17.48
N TYR A 277 21.38 -1.15 -18.03
CA TYR A 277 21.01 -0.73 -19.37
C TYR A 277 21.03 0.80 -19.55
N GLU A 278 20.50 1.56 -18.58
CA GLU A 278 20.54 3.03 -18.63
C GLU A 278 21.97 3.59 -18.57
N THR A 279 22.86 2.94 -17.82
CA THR A 279 24.28 3.29 -17.74
C THR A 279 25.00 3.00 -19.06
N ASP A 280 24.78 1.82 -19.64
CA ASP A 280 25.36 1.43 -20.93
C ASP A 280 24.90 2.35 -22.06
N LEU A 281 23.62 2.72 -22.05
CA LEU A 281 23.07 3.66 -23.03
C LEU A 281 23.69 5.05 -22.88
N ALA A 282 23.87 5.54 -21.65
CA ALA A 282 24.52 6.83 -21.39
C ALA A 282 26.00 6.80 -21.82
N HIS A 283 26.69 5.70 -21.54
CA HIS A 283 28.08 5.48 -21.96
C HIS A 283 28.23 5.50 -23.49
N ARG A 284 27.38 4.75 -24.21
CA ARG A 284 27.38 4.74 -25.68
C ARG A 284 27.11 6.14 -26.26
N ARG A 285 26.19 6.90 -25.66
CA ARG A 285 25.92 8.29 -26.09
C ARG A 285 27.12 9.19 -25.90
N TYR A 286 27.84 9.04 -24.80
CA TYR A 286 29.08 9.79 -24.55
C TYR A 286 30.16 9.46 -25.57
N LEU A 287 30.40 8.16 -25.85
CA LEU A 287 31.42 7.72 -26.81
C LEU A 287 31.14 8.13 -28.27
N LEU A 288 29.87 8.34 -28.62
CA LEU A 288 29.45 8.72 -29.99
C LEU A 288 29.54 10.24 -30.24
N VAL A 289 29.82 11.06 -29.23
CA VAL A 289 29.94 12.51 -29.43
C VAL A 289 31.29 12.86 -30.03
N ASP A 290 31.24 13.72 -31.04
CA ASP A 290 32.43 14.31 -31.65
C ASP A 290 33.23 15.08 -30.58
N PRO A 291 34.54 14.79 -30.42
CA PRO A 291 35.42 15.49 -29.46
C PRO A 291 35.43 17.02 -29.60
N GLU A 292 35.16 17.57 -30.79
CA GLU A 292 35.08 19.03 -31.00
C GLU A 292 33.89 19.66 -30.26
N ASN A 293 32.84 18.89 -29.98
CA ASN A 293 31.66 19.33 -29.22
C ASN A 293 31.87 19.22 -27.70
N ARG A 294 32.93 19.86 -27.19
CA ARG A 294 33.40 19.75 -25.79
C ARG A 294 32.32 19.96 -24.72
N LEU A 295 31.43 20.93 -24.90
CA LEU A 295 30.34 21.20 -23.94
C LEU A 295 29.31 20.06 -23.89
N VAL A 296 28.98 19.49 -25.04
CA VAL A 296 28.06 18.34 -25.13
C VAL A 296 28.70 17.11 -24.51
N ALA A 297 29.99 16.87 -24.81
CA ALA A 297 30.75 15.78 -24.21
C ALA A 297 30.76 15.88 -22.67
N SER A 298 31.05 17.06 -22.10
CA SER A 298 31.03 17.26 -20.64
C SER A 298 29.64 17.05 -20.01
N THR A 299 28.58 17.40 -20.75
CA THR A 299 27.20 17.22 -20.27
C THR A 299 26.83 15.74 -20.25
N LEU A 300 27.18 15.00 -21.30
CA LEU A 300 26.93 13.56 -21.39
C LEU A 300 27.79 12.76 -20.42
N GLU A 301 29.03 13.17 -20.19
CA GLU A 301 29.90 12.61 -19.17
C GLU A 301 29.26 12.75 -17.78
N LYS A 302 28.74 13.93 -17.45
CA LYS A 302 28.02 14.15 -16.20
C LYS A 302 26.80 13.24 -16.09
N VAL A 303 26.00 13.12 -17.15
CA VAL A 303 24.84 12.21 -17.17
C VAL A 303 25.27 10.76 -16.99
N TRP A 304 26.35 10.32 -17.63
CA TRP A 304 26.88 8.96 -17.47
C TRP A 304 27.36 8.70 -16.03
N ASN A 305 28.10 9.65 -15.44
CA ASN A 305 28.52 9.58 -14.04
C ASN A 305 27.33 9.51 -13.06
N GLU A 306 26.27 10.29 -13.30
CA GLU A 306 25.03 10.21 -12.51
C GLU A 306 24.36 8.83 -12.63
N LYS A 307 24.37 8.21 -13.81
CA LYS A 307 23.84 6.86 -14.03
C LYS A 307 24.71 5.77 -13.38
N LEU A 308 26.04 5.89 -13.43
CA LEU A 308 26.96 5.00 -12.72
C LEU A 308 26.72 5.02 -11.20
N GLN A 309 26.58 6.21 -10.61
CA GLN A 309 26.27 6.34 -9.19
C GLN A 309 24.90 5.75 -8.85
N ALA A 310 23.90 5.94 -9.72
CA ALA A 310 22.59 5.34 -9.55
C ALA A 310 22.64 3.80 -9.61
N LEU A 311 23.40 3.23 -10.55
CA LEU A 311 23.61 1.78 -10.65
C LEU A 311 24.25 1.22 -9.38
N SER A 312 25.35 1.82 -8.91
CA SER A 312 26.02 1.39 -7.69
C SER A 312 25.09 1.41 -6.46
N ARG A 313 24.25 2.45 -6.33
CA ARG A 313 23.24 2.51 -5.27
C ARG A 313 22.20 1.39 -5.37
N VAL A 314 21.71 1.09 -6.57
CA VAL A 314 20.70 0.05 -6.78
C VAL A 314 21.28 -1.35 -6.55
N GLU A 315 22.54 -1.59 -6.93
CA GLU A 315 23.25 -2.84 -6.64
C GLU A 315 23.44 -3.03 -5.13
N ALA A 316 23.91 -2.00 -4.42
CA ALA A 316 24.05 -2.03 -2.96
C ALA A 316 22.70 -2.27 -2.25
N ASP A 317 21.63 -1.57 -2.66
CA ASP A 317 20.28 -1.79 -2.13
C ASP A 317 19.81 -3.25 -2.36
N CYS A 318 20.10 -3.82 -3.54
CA CYS A 318 19.74 -5.20 -3.87
C CYS A 318 20.51 -6.23 -3.04
N GLU A 319 21.82 -6.02 -2.85
CA GLU A 319 22.68 -6.88 -2.03
C GLU A 319 22.30 -6.84 -0.55
N ALA A 320 22.09 -5.64 0.01
CA ALA A 320 21.67 -5.46 1.39
C ALA A 320 20.33 -6.16 1.66
N ALA A 321 19.35 -5.98 0.76
CA ALA A 321 18.07 -6.66 0.88
C ALA A 321 18.18 -8.19 0.68
N GLY A 322 19.14 -8.67 -0.09
CA GLY A 322 19.41 -10.11 -0.25
C GLY A 322 20.09 -10.74 0.98
N ALA A 323 20.94 -10.00 1.69
CA ALA A 323 21.57 -10.44 2.92
C ALA A 323 20.56 -10.57 4.07
N SER A 324 19.64 -9.61 4.20
CA SER A 324 18.56 -9.67 5.21
C SER A 324 17.62 -10.86 4.99
N ALA A 325 17.29 -11.18 3.73
CA ALA A 325 16.38 -12.29 3.43
C ALA A 325 16.98 -13.67 3.73
N LYS A 326 18.30 -13.84 3.52
CA LYS A 326 19.02 -15.08 3.88
C LYS A 326 19.09 -15.33 5.39
N SER A 327 18.82 -14.33 6.22
CA SER A 327 18.74 -14.46 7.68
C SER A 327 17.40 -15.04 8.15
N GLU A 328 16.40 -15.18 7.27
CA GLU A 328 15.09 -15.70 7.63
C GLU A 328 14.99 -17.22 7.43
N MET A 329 15.04 -17.90 8.58
CA MET A 329 14.59 -19.25 8.89
C MET A 329 15.29 -20.44 8.21
N THR A 330 16.25 -21.04 8.91
CA THR A 330 16.96 -22.27 8.51
C THR A 330 16.00 -23.47 8.44
N ARG A 331 16.32 -24.48 7.62
CA ARG A 331 15.61 -25.78 7.55
C ARG A 331 15.37 -26.42 8.92
N GLU A 332 16.27 -26.18 9.87
CA GLU A 332 16.18 -26.63 11.27
C GLU A 332 15.02 -25.96 12.02
N GLN A 333 14.82 -24.65 11.82
CA GLN A 333 13.69 -23.91 12.41
C GLN A 333 12.35 -24.33 11.80
N GLN A 334 12.32 -24.66 10.50
CA GLN A 334 11.14 -25.28 9.86
C GLN A 334 10.78 -26.63 10.47
N THR A 335 11.78 -27.47 10.75
CA THR A 335 11.57 -28.79 11.35
C THR A 335 11.07 -28.67 12.79
N ALA A 336 11.58 -27.68 13.54
CA ALA A 336 11.10 -27.36 14.89
C ALA A 336 9.65 -26.87 14.90
N LEU A 337 9.26 -26.00 13.96
CA LEU A 337 7.88 -25.52 13.80
C LEU A 337 6.89 -26.66 13.49
N GLN A 338 7.30 -27.66 12.70
CA GLN A 338 6.49 -28.85 12.41
C GLN A 338 6.34 -29.80 13.61
N ALA A 339 7.24 -29.72 14.60
CA ALA A 339 7.20 -30.53 15.81
C ALA A 339 6.38 -29.91 16.96
N LEU A 340 6.12 -28.59 16.92
CA LEU A 340 5.33 -27.86 17.92
C LEU A 340 3.98 -28.51 18.29
N PRO A 341 3.13 -28.99 17.35
CA PRO A 341 1.85 -29.59 17.73
C PRO A 341 2.00 -30.86 18.59
N LYS A 342 3.13 -31.58 18.50
CA LYS A 342 3.41 -32.72 19.37
C LYS A 342 3.81 -32.29 20.80
N GLY A 343 4.37 -31.10 20.96
CA GLY A 343 4.73 -30.53 22.25
C GLY A 343 3.54 -29.92 23.01
N PHE A 344 2.60 -29.30 22.30
CA PHE A 344 1.37 -28.77 22.91
C PHE A 344 0.37 -29.86 23.31
N ALA A 345 0.35 -31.00 22.63
CA ALA A 345 -0.46 -32.16 23.03
C ALA A 345 0.09 -32.92 24.26
N ALA A 346 1.30 -32.57 24.72
CA ALA A 346 1.98 -33.21 25.84
C ALA A 346 2.01 -32.35 27.12
N LEU A 347 1.42 -31.15 27.07
CA LEU A 347 1.13 -30.26 28.20
C LEU A 347 -0.36 -30.36 28.54
#